data_AF-A0A5B7LI95-F1
#
_entry.id   AF-A0A5B7LI95-F1
#
_cell.length_a   1.000
_cell.length_b   1.000
_cell.length_c   1.000
_cell.angle_alpha   90.00
_cell.angle_beta   90.00
_cell.angle_gamma   90.00
#
_symmetry.space_group_name_H-M   'P 1'
#
loop_
_entity.id
_entity.type
_entity.pdbx_description
1 polymer ?
#
loop_
_entity_poly.entity_id
_entity_poly.type
_entity_poly.pdbx_seq_one_letter_code
_entity_poly.pdbx_strand_id
1 'polypeptide(L)'
;EKHGSKMAFLDGNPPERLCMPIVEHIESKGGQVRLNSRIRKIELNEDGSVKCFILNNGTSIEGDAFVFAAPVDIFKLLLPEDWKEIPYFQKLEKLVGVPVINVHIWFDRKLKNT
;
A
#
# COMPACT_ATOMS: atom_id res chain seq x y z
N GLU A 1 -33.69 -6.83 -0.70
CA GLU A 1 -32.97 -6.99 -1.99
C GLU A 1 -32.26 -8.36 -1.99
N LYS A 2 -32.46 -9.23 -2.99
CA LYS A 2 -32.00 -10.65 -2.98
C LYS A 2 -30.64 -10.89 -3.67
N HIS A 3 -29.87 -9.84 -3.97
CA HIS A 3 -28.61 -9.95 -4.74
C HIS A 3 -27.37 -9.36 -4.04
N GLY A 4 -27.49 -8.87 -2.81
CA GLY A 4 -26.38 -8.21 -2.10
C GLY A 4 -25.26 -9.14 -1.61
N SER A 5 -25.36 -10.45 -1.80
CA SER A 5 -24.42 -11.46 -1.25
C SER A 5 -23.74 -12.34 -2.30
N LYS A 6 -23.76 -11.95 -3.59
CA LYS A 6 -23.02 -12.71 -4.61
C LYS A 6 -21.51 -12.56 -4.39
N MET A 7 -20.82 -13.70 -4.33
CA MET A 7 -19.36 -13.77 -4.16
C MET A 7 -18.72 -14.28 -5.45
N ALA A 8 -17.50 -13.82 -5.72
CA ALA A 8 -16.65 -14.29 -6.81
C ALA A 8 -15.24 -14.53 -6.30
N PHE A 9 -14.53 -15.44 -6.96
CA PHE A 9 -13.12 -15.70 -6.72
C PHE A 9 -12.32 -15.21 -7.90
N LEU A 10 -11.10 -14.73 -7.63
CA LEU A 10 -10.13 -14.53 -8.68
C LEU A 10 -9.73 -15.90 -9.24
N ASP A 11 -9.54 -15.97 -10.55
CA ASP A 11 -9.25 -17.21 -11.26
C ASP A 11 -7.77 -17.66 -11.15
N GLY A 12 -6.98 -16.95 -10.35
CA GLY A 12 -5.58 -17.24 -10.07
C GLY A 12 -5.01 -16.29 -9.02
N ASN A 13 -3.69 -16.18 -8.95
CA ASN A 13 -3.04 -15.34 -7.96
C ASN A 13 -3.25 -13.84 -8.25
N PRO A 14 -3.50 -12.99 -7.23
CA PRO A 14 -3.72 -11.57 -7.42
C PRO A 14 -2.60 -10.79 -8.13
N PRO A 15 -1.30 -11.03 -7.86
CA PRO A 15 -0.22 -10.30 -8.53
C PRO A 15 -0.27 -10.39 -10.06
N GLU A 16 -0.49 -11.58 -10.61
CA GLU A 16 -0.53 -11.78 -12.06
C GLU A 16 -1.90 -11.46 -12.65
N ARG A 17 -3.00 -11.92 -12.02
CA ARG A 17 -4.35 -11.84 -12.61
C ARG A 17 -5.00 -10.47 -12.45
N LEU A 18 -4.55 -9.66 -11.49
CA LEU A 18 -5.13 -8.35 -11.18
C LEU A 18 -4.10 -7.23 -11.19
N CYS A 19 -2.97 -7.37 -10.49
CA CYS A 19 -2.01 -6.28 -10.35
C CYS A 19 -1.25 -6.03 -11.66
N MET A 20 -0.81 -7.07 -12.37
CA MET A 20 -0.05 -6.91 -13.62
C MET A 20 -0.82 -6.14 -14.71
N PRO A 21 -2.11 -6.43 -14.99
CA PRO A 21 -2.90 -5.61 -15.92
C PRO A 21 -2.93 -4.11 -15.57
N ILE A 22 -2.94 -3.77 -14.28
CA ILE A 22 -2.91 -2.37 -13.82
C ILE A 22 -1.52 -1.76 -14.08
N VAL A 23 -0.44 -2.50 -13.79
CA VAL A 23 0.94 -2.08 -14.08
C VAL A 23 1.12 -1.81 -15.57
N GLU A 24 0.74 -2.76 -16.42
CA GLU A 24 0.81 -2.64 -17.89
C GLU A 24 0.04 -1.42 -18.38
N HIS A 25 -1.15 -1.16 -17.82
CA HIS A 25 -1.94 0.01 -18.16
C HIS A 25 -1.23 1.33 -17.79
N ILE A 26 -0.64 1.40 -16.60
CA ILE A 26 0.12 2.58 -16.15
C ILE A 26 1.34 2.81 -17.04
N GLU A 27 2.12 1.77 -17.32
CA GLU A 27 3.34 1.86 -18.12
C GLU A 27 3.06 2.17 -19.60
N SER A 28 1.98 1.63 -20.16
CA SER A 28 1.53 1.97 -21.53
C SER A 28 1.21 3.46 -21.72
N LYS A 29 0.94 4.17 -20.62
CA LYS A 29 0.66 5.61 -20.59
C LYS A 29 1.84 6.45 -20.12
N GLY A 30 3.04 5.86 -20.03
CA GLY A 30 4.27 6.54 -19.63
C GLY A 30 4.49 6.65 -18.12
N GLY A 31 3.63 6.03 -17.30
CA GLY A 31 3.87 5.88 -15.86
C GLY A 31 5.00 4.88 -15.57
N GLN A 32 5.46 4.85 -14.32
CA GLN A 32 6.54 3.94 -13.90
C GLN A 32 6.14 3.19 -12.64
N VAL A 33 6.36 1.88 -12.62
CA VAL A 33 6.18 1.04 -11.44
C VAL A 33 7.52 0.46 -11.01
N ARG A 34 7.98 0.84 -9.82
CA ARG A 34 9.30 0.42 -9.29
C ARG A 34 9.12 -0.45 -8.06
N LEU A 35 9.52 -1.72 -8.16
CA LEU A 35 9.55 -2.63 -7.03
C LEU A 35 10.80 -2.39 -6.16
N ASN A 36 10.84 -2.98 -4.96
CA ASN A 36 11.97 -2.90 -4.03
C ASN A 36 12.43 -1.47 -3.67
N SER A 37 11.53 -0.49 -3.81
CA SER A 37 11.80 0.95 -3.65
C SER A 37 11.18 1.48 -2.35
N ARG A 38 11.60 0.93 -1.20
CA ARG A 38 11.03 1.32 0.10
C ARG A 38 11.40 2.75 0.47
N ILE A 39 10.40 3.57 0.81
CA ILE A 39 10.58 4.91 1.37
C ILE A 39 11.08 4.79 2.82
N ARG A 40 12.15 5.53 3.12
CA ARG A 40 12.77 5.66 4.43
C ARG A 40 12.31 6.90 5.19
N LYS A 41 12.13 8.02 4.48
CA LYS A 41 11.82 9.32 5.08
C LYS A 41 11.07 10.22 4.10
N ILE A 42 10.14 11.00 4.62
CA ILE A 42 9.56 12.17 3.93
C ILE A 42 10.43 13.37 4.33
N GLU A 43 11.13 13.96 3.37
CA GLU A 43 11.91 15.17 3.60
C GLU A 43 11.02 16.39 3.33
N LEU A 44 11.07 17.37 4.23
CA LEU A 44 10.26 18.58 4.15
C LEU A 44 11.12 19.79 3.74
N ASN A 45 10.47 20.74 3.07
CA ASN A 45 10.96 22.10 2.91
C ASN A 45 10.76 22.90 4.22
N GLU A 46 11.35 24.09 4.29
CA GLU A 46 11.23 24.98 5.46
C GLU A 46 9.79 25.43 5.74
N ASP A 47 8.94 25.47 4.70
CA ASP A 47 7.51 25.81 4.81
C ASP A 47 6.62 24.62 5.25
N GLY A 48 7.23 23.45 5.49
CA GLY A 48 6.54 22.22 5.90
C GLY A 48 5.94 21.41 4.74
N SER A 49 6.06 21.87 3.49
CA SER A 49 5.67 21.08 2.30
C SER A 49 6.66 19.94 2.03
N VAL A 50 6.24 18.91 1.29
CA VAL A 50 7.14 17.80 0.94
C VAL A 50 8.16 18.26 -0.09
N LYS A 51 9.44 18.08 0.23
CA LYS A 51 10.57 18.29 -0.69
C LYS A 51 10.77 17.07 -1.59
N CYS A 52 10.93 15.89 -0.98
CA CYS A 52 11.14 14.63 -1.69
C CYS A 52 10.90 13.42 -0.78
N PHE A 53 10.84 12.22 -1.38
CA PHE A 53 10.92 10.96 -0.65
C PHE A 53 12.33 10.40 -0.72
N ILE A 54 12.91 10.08 0.43
CA ILE A 54 14.20 9.40 0.52
C ILE A 54 13.95 7.90 0.60
N LEU A 55 14.51 7.15 -0.33
CA LEU A 55 14.45 5.68 -0.32
C LEU A 55 15.48 5.07 0.63
N ASN A 56 15.32 3.80 0.96
CA ASN A 56 16.25 3.07 1.85
C ASN A 56 17.69 3.04 1.34
N ASN A 57 17.90 3.06 0.03
CA ASN A 57 19.21 3.10 -0.61
C ASN A 57 19.81 4.52 -0.68
N GLY A 58 19.13 5.53 -0.12
CA GLY A 58 19.57 6.93 -0.13
C GLY A 58 19.16 7.73 -1.37
N THR A 59 18.56 7.09 -2.38
CA THR A 59 18.06 7.81 -3.57
C THR A 59 16.90 8.73 -3.18
N SER A 60 16.94 9.98 -3.64
CA SER A 60 15.82 10.92 -3.56
C SER A 60 14.88 10.76 -4.75
N ILE A 61 13.57 10.80 -4.47
CA ILE A 61 12.52 10.84 -5.49
C ILE A 61 11.75 12.14 -5.33
N GLU A 62 11.82 12.98 -6.35
CA GLU A 62 11.15 14.27 -6.45
C GLU A 62 9.91 14.16 -7.36
N GLY A 63 8.98 15.09 -7.21
CA GLY A 63 7.77 15.19 -8.01
C GLY A 63 6.93 16.39 -7.62
N ASP A 64 5.99 16.76 -8.48
CA ASP A 64 5.10 17.92 -8.24
C ASP A 64 4.05 17.64 -7.16
N ALA A 65 3.73 16.36 -6.94
CA ALA A 65 2.77 15.90 -5.96
C ALA A 65 3.20 14.56 -5.36
N PHE A 66 2.83 14.33 -4.10
CA PHE A 66 3.20 13.15 -3.34
C PHE A 66 1.96 12.48 -2.75
N VAL A 67 1.85 11.16 -2.94
CA VAL A 67 0.74 10.35 -2.42
C VAL A 67 1.31 9.19 -1.60
N PHE A 68 0.80 9.02 -0.37
CA PHE A 68 1.11 7.88 0.48
C PHE A 68 -0.02 6.85 0.43
N ALA A 69 0.17 5.79 -0.35
CA ALA A 69 -0.76 4.65 -0.45
C ALA A 69 -0.31 3.46 0.40
N ALA A 70 0.20 3.72 1.61
CA ALA A 70 0.69 2.71 2.55
C ALA A 70 -0.32 2.45 3.68
N PRO A 71 -0.25 1.31 4.38
CA PRO A 71 -1.02 1.09 5.60
C PRO A 71 -0.77 2.19 6.64
N VAL A 72 -1.80 2.54 7.41
CA VAL A 72 -1.75 3.64 8.40
C VAL A 72 -0.62 3.46 9.42
N ASP A 73 -0.34 2.22 9.83
CA ASP A 73 0.73 1.94 10.80
C ASP A 73 2.12 2.25 10.23
N ILE A 74 2.35 1.99 8.94
CA ILE A 74 3.61 2.36 8.27
C ILE A 74 3.70 3.87 8.10
N PHE A 75 2.60 4.52 7.71
CA PHE A 75 2.59 5.96 7.53
C PHE A 75 2.83 6.73 8.84
N LYS A 76 2.23 6.30 9.96
CA LYS A 76 2.47 6.90 11.29
C LYS A 76 3.96 6.88 11.67
N LEU A 77 4.69 5.82 11.31
CA LEU A 77 6.14 5.72 11.56
C LEU A 77 6.99 6.64 10.66
N LEU A 78 6.47 7.01 9.49
CA LEU A 78 7.15 7.88 8.52
C LEU A 78 6.69 9.34 8.61
N LEU A 79 5.71 9.63 9.48
CA LEU A 79 5.13 10.95 9.63
C LEU A 79 6.21 11.92 10.14
N PRO A 80 6.47 13.04 9.43
CA PRO A 80 7.39 14.07 9.91
C PRO A 80 6.96 14.61 11.27
N GLU A 81 7.93 14.98 12.10
CA GLU A 81 7.66 15.52 13.44
C GLU A 81 6.78 16.77 13.38
N ASP A 82 7.07 17.66 12.43
CA ASP A 82 6.34 18.91 12.21
C ASP A 82 4.85 18.69 11.88
N TRP A 83 4.50 17.50 11.39
CA TRP A 83 3.13 17.15 11.03
C TRP A 83 2.36 16.49 12.18
N LYS A 84 3.04 16.03 13.24
CA LYS A 84 2.38 15.29 14.34
C LYS A 84 1.36 16.12 15.11
N GLU A 85 1.58 17.43 15.21
CA GLU A 85 0.66 18.35 15.90
C GLU A 85 -0.53 18.79 15.03
N ILE A 86 -0.53 18.45 13.74
CA ILE A 86 -1.63 18.83 12.84
C ILE A 86 -2.85 17.95 13.17
N PRO A 87 -4.04 18.54 13.44
CA PRO A 87 -5.24 17.78 13.86
C PRO A 87 -5.69 16.69 12.89
N TYR A 88 -5.34 16.80 11.62
CA TYR A 88 -5.61 15.76 10.63
C TYR A 88 -4.82 14.48 10.94
N PHE A 89 -3.52 14.59 11.20
CA PHE A 89 -2.64 13.45 11.42
C PHE A 89 -2.78 12.87 12.83
N GLN A 90 -3.09 13.69 13.85
CA GLN A 90 -3.37 13.20 15.21
C GLN A 90 -4.54 12.19 15.26
N LYS A 91 -5.52 12.32 14.37
CA LYS A 91 -6.66 11.39 14.30
C LYS A 91 -6.24 9.97 13.91
N LEU A 92 -5.08 9.80 13.28
CA LEU A 92 -4.57 8.50 12.85
C LEU A 92 -4.17 7.61 14.04
N GLU A 93 -3.90 8.18 15.22
CA GLU A 93 -3.55 7.42 16.42
C GLU A 93 -4.61 6.40 16.83
N LYS A 94 -5.89 6.69 16.53
CA LYS A 94 -7.00 5.78 16.82
C LYS A 94 -7.11 4.62 15.82
N LEU A 95 -6.40 4.67 14.70
CA LEU A 95 -6.43 3.64 13.66
C LEU A 95 -5.25 2.69 13.88
N VAL A 96 -5.54 1.44 14.22
CA VAL A 96 -4.55 0.42 14.54
C VAL A 96 -4.83 -0.84 13.73
N GLY A 97 -3.78 -1.41 13.13
CA GLY A 97 -3.86 -2.67 12.41
C GLY A 97 -4.35 -3.83 13.29
N VAL A 98 -5.21 -4.68 12.74
CA VAL A 98 -5.71 -5.88 13.40
C VAL A 98 -4.86 -7.07 12.95
N PRO A 99 -4.36 -7.91 13.88
CA PRO A 99 -3.57 -9.10 13.52
C PRO A 99 -4.44 -10.14 12.80
N VAL A 100 -3.89 -10.77 11.77
CA VAL A 100 -4.57 -11.83 10.99
C VAL A 100 -3.56 -12.89 10.55
N ILE A 101 -4.01 -14.13 10.47
CA ILE A 101 -3.22 -15.27 9.99
C ILE A 101 -3.98 -15.94 8.85
N ASN A 102 -3.28 -16.30 7.78
CA ASN A 102 -3.83 -17.05 6.66
C ASN A 102 -3.11 -18.41 6.55
N VAL A 103 -3.89 -19.51 6.58
CA VAL A 103 -3.37 -20.88 6.63
C VAL A 103 -3.73 -21.61 5.33
N HIS A 104 -2.74 -22.28 4.75
CA HIS A 104 -2.90 -23.12 3.56
C HIS A 104 -2.49 -24.55 3.90
N ILE A 105 -3.38 -25.52 3.64
CA ILE A 105 -3.15 -26.94 3.90
C ILE A 105 -3.44 -27.72 2.61
N TRP A 106 -2.45 -28.47 2.13
CA TRP A 106 -2.62 -29.40 1.01
C TRP A 106 -2.75 -30.83 1.56
N PHE A 107 -3.76 -31.53 1.08
CA PHE A 107 -4.02 -32.94 1.44
C PHE A 107 -3.48 -33.87 0.35
N ASP A 108 -3.15 -35.11 0.74
CA ASP A 108 -2.73 -36.17 -0.18
C ASP A 108 -3.86 -36.62 -1.13
N ARG A 109 -5.12 -36.36 -0.74
CA ARG A 109 -6.32 -36.79 -1.46
C ARG A 109 -7.33 -35.66 -1.60
N LYS A 110 -8.15 -35.75 -2.65
CA LYS A 110 -9.29 -34.84 -2.84
C LYS A 110 -10.38 -35.15 -1.82
N LEU A 111 -10.81 -34.12 -1.08
CA LEU A 111 -11.91 -34.21 -0.13
C LEU A 111 -13.20 -34.58 -0.88
N LYS A 112 -13.94 -35.57 -0.36
CA LYS A 112 -15.25 -35.95 -0.86
C LYS A 112 -16.32 -35.26 -0.01
N ASN A 113 -17.36 -34.73 -0.65
CA ASN A 113 -18.56 -34.33 0.08
C ASN A 113 -19.33 -35.60 0.45
N THR A 114 -19.56 -35.82 1.75
CA THR A 114 -20.58 -36.75 2.25
C THR A 114 -21.95 -36.10 2.20
#